data_AF-A0A8E2JN50-F1
#
_entry.id   AF-A0A8E2JN50-F1
#
_cell.length_a   1.000
_cell.length_b   1.000
_cell.length_c   1.000
_cell.angle_alpha   90.00
_cell.angle_beta   90.00
_cell.angle_gamma   90.00
#
_symmetry.space_group_name_H-M   'P 1'
#
loop_
_entity.id
_entity.type
_entity.pdbx_description
1 polymer ?
#
loop_
_entity_poly.entity_id
_entity_poly.type
_entity_poly.pdbx_seq_one_letter_code
_entity_poly.pdbx_strand_id
1 'polypeptide(L)' 'LKLPRSYRVAITLSLGLTKDRLVQACIRMRKLAIGQSAMLCAPPEVHRKIMEHVGMQENTAINVADVLLWSIS' A
#
# COMPACT_ATOMS: atom_id res chain seq x y z
N LEU A 1 -10.02 0.87 22.50
CA LEU A 1 -9.19 1.98 21.98
C LEU A 1 -10.03 2.82 21.00
N LYS A 2 -10.19 4.12 21.22
CA LYS A 2 -10.71 5.05 20.18
C LYS A 2 -9.51 5.73 19.54
N LEU A 3 -9.27 5.48 18.25
CA LEU A 3 -8.19 6.14 17.51
C LEU A 3 -8.63 7.56 17.11
N PRO A 4 -7.73 8.56 17.10
CA PRO A 4 -8.03 9.90 16.63
C PRO A 4 -8.48 9.91 15.17
N ARG A 5 -9.36 10.85 14.79
CA ARG A 5 -9.83 10.98 13.40
C ARG A 5 -8.71 11.27 12.40
N SER A 6 -7.63 11.92 12.82
CA SER A 6 -6.45 12.23 12.01
C SER A 6 -5.41 11.10 11.96
N TYR A 7 -5.69 9.93 12.55
CA TYR A 7 -4.74 8.83 12.57
C TYR A 7 -4.48 8.30 11.14
N ARG A 8 -3.20 8.16 10.79
CA ARG A 8 -2.78 7.51 9.54
C ARG A 8 -2.29 6.11 9.84
N VAL A 9 -2.83 5.14 9.14
CA VAL A 9 -2.42 3.73 9.28
C VAL A 9 -1.32 3.44 8.28
N ALA A 10 -0.25 2.81 8.71
CA ALA A 10 0.73 2.23 7.80
C ALA A 10 0.31 0.80 7.41
N ILE A 11 0.26 0.53 6.11
CA ILE A 11 0.10 -0.80 5.54
C ILE A 11 1.44 -1.17 4.91
N THR A 12 2.11 -2.15 5.49
CA THR A 12 3.38 -2.64 4.96
C THR A 12 3.14 -3.59 3.80
N LEU A 13 3.79 -3.33 2.67
CA LEU A 13 3.76 -4.20 1.50
C LEU A 13 4.79 -5.32 1.68
N SER A 14 4.45 -6.52 1.26
CA SER A 14 5.31 -7.70 1.29
C SER A 14 5.42 -8.31 -0.11
N LEU A 15 6.49 -9.04 -0.40
CA LEU A 15 6.53 -9.87 -1.60
C LEU A 15 5.34 -10.85 -1.64
N GLY A 16 4.81 -11.09 -2.84
CA GLY A 16 3.63 -11.95 -3.03
C GLY A 16 2.33 -11.38 -2.46
N LEU A 17 2.26 -10.06 -2.25
CA LEU A 17 1.02 -9.38 -1.90
C LEU A 17 0.05 -9.46 -3.08
N THR A 18 -1.11 -10.08 -2.85
CA THR A 18 -2.20 -10.09 -3.83
C THR A 18 -3.14 -8.93 -3.59
N LYS A 19 -3.88 -8.54 -4.64
CA LYS A 19 -5.03 -7.63 -4.58
C LYS A 19 -5.91 -7.93 -3.37
N ASP A 20 -6.33 -9.17 -3.19
CA ASP A 20 -7.25 -9.55 -2.12
C ASP A 20 -6.62 -9.36 -0.74
N ARG A 21 -5.31 -9.65 -0.56
CA ARG A 21 -4.63 -9.38 0.72
C ARG A 21 -4.50 -7.89 1.01
N LEU A 22 -4.19 -7.07 0.00
CA LEU A 22 -4.15 -5.62 0.13
C LEU A 22 -5.53 -5.05 0.48
N VAL A 23 -6.57 -5.49 -0.23
CA VAL A 23 -7.96 -5.12 0.05
C VAL A 23 -8.37 -5.56 1.45
N GLN A 24 -8.06 -6.78 1.87
CA GLN A 24 -8.33 -7.27 3.22
C GLN A 24 -7.58 -6.47 4.29
N ALA A 25 -6.34 -6.04 4.05
CA ALA A 25 -5.63 -5.14 4.96
C ALA A 25 -6.38 -3.80 5.09
N CYS A 26 -6.75 -3.18 3.97
CA CYS A 26 -7.55 -1.95 3.96
C CYS A 26 -8.93 -2.13 4.63
N ILE A 27 -9.60 -3.27 4.44
CA ILE A 27 -10.91 -3.57 5.02
C ILE A 27 -10.81 -3.92 6.50
N ARG A 28 -9.76 -4.62 6.96
CA ARG A 28 -9.52 -4.82 8.40
C ARG A 28 -9.27 -3.50 9.10
N MET A 29 -8.72 -2.53 8.37
CA MET A 29 -8.67 -1.14 8.78
C MET A 29 -10.03 -0.42 8.67
N ARG A 30 -11.11 -0.96 8.10
CA ARG A 30 -12.46 -0.34 8.06
C ARG A 30 -13.25 -0.37 9.39
N LYS A 31 -12.60 -0.44 10.55
CA LYS A 31 -13.13 0.25 11.74
C LYS A 31 -12.75 1.74 11.75
N LEU A 32 -11.88 2.14 10.84
CA LEU A 32 -11.50 3.51 10.62
C LEU A 32 -12.56 4.19 9.72
N ALA A 33 -13.65 4.58 10.37
CA ALA A 33 -14.71 5.39 9.77
C ALA A 33 -14.15 6.73 9.23
N ILE A 34 -14.89 7.30 8.27
CA ILE A 34 -14.76 8.64 7.68
C ILE A 34 -13.81 9.55 8.47
N GLY A 35 -12.58 9.73 7.97
CA GLY A 35 -11.59 10.67 8.51
C GLY A 35 -10.15 10.16 8.54
N GLN A 36 -9.96 8.84 8.62
CA GLN A 36 -8.63 8.26 8.78
C GLN A 36 -8.04 7.81 7.44
N SER A 37 -6.76 8.11 7.20
CA SER A 37 -6.07 7.79 5.95
C SER A 37 -5.14 6.58 6.10
N ALA A 38 -4.86 5.86 5.02
CA ALA A 38 -3.84 4.82 4.99
C ALA A 38 -2.61 5.30 4.19
N MET A 39 -1.43 4.88 4.61
CA MET A 39 -0.17 5.01 3.90
C MET A 39 0.34 3.62 3.56
N LEU A 40 0.89 3.46 2.36
CA LEU A 40 1.53 2.23 1.94
C LEU A 40 3.04 2.36 2.19
N CYS A 41 3.63 1.36 2.82
CA CYS A 41 5.05 1.31 3.14
C CYS A 41 5.70 0.16 2.37
N ALA A 42 6.56 0.48 1.40
CA ALA A 42 7.28 -0.51 0.61
C ALA A 42 8.72 -0.67 1.12
N PRO A 43 9.11 -1.85 1.62
CA PRO A 43 10.53 -2.17 1.82
C PRO A 43 11.33 -2.04 0.50
N PRO A 44 12.66 -1.83 0.54
CA PRO A 44 13.47 -1.63 -0.67
C PRO A 44 13.28 -2.72 -1.73
N GLU A 45 13.15 -3.97 -1.30
CA GLU A 45 12.94 -5.12 -2.19
C GLU A 45 11.59 -5.06 -2.92
N VAL A 46 10.51 -4.71 -2.21
CA VAL A 46 9.16 -4.56 -2.79
C VAL A 46 9.11 -3.33 -3.68
N HIS A 47 9.74 -2.24 -3.27
CA HIS A 47 9.87 -1.02 -4.07
C HIS A 47 10.52 -1.33 -5.42
N ARG A 48 11.64 -2.06 -5.43
CA ARG A 48 12.32 -2.49 -6.65
C ARG A 48 11.42 -3.36 -7.54
N LYS A 49 10.66 -4.29 -6.95
CA LYS A 49 9.72 -5.14 -7.69
C LYS A 49 8.57 -4.38 -8.33
N ILE A 50 8.05 -3.35 -7.66
CA ILE A 50 7.03 -2.46 -8.23
C ILE A 50 7.63 -1.67 -9.39
N MET A 51 8.84 -1.10 -9.24
CA MET A 51 9.50 -0.38 -10.33
C MET A 51 9.76 -1.28 -11.55
N GLU A 52 10.28 -2.50 -11.34
CA GLU A 52 10.48 -3.50 -12.40
C GLU A 52 9.18 -3.81 -13.13
N HIS A 53 8.07 -3.94 -12.39
CA HIS A 53 6.77 -4.28 -12.95
C HIS A 53 6.16 -3.14 -13.78
N VAL A 54 6.28 -1.90 -13.30
CA VAL A 54 5.73 -0.71 -13.99
C VAL A 54 6.68 -0.19 -15.08
N GLY A 55 7.91 -0.70 -15.15
CA GLY A 55 8.91 -0.26 -16.13
C GLY A 55 9.49 1.13 -15.84
N MET A 56 9.51 1.54 -14.57
CA MET A 56 10.01 2.85 -14.15
C MET A 56 11.53 2.84 -13.96
N GLN A 57 12.16 3.99 -14.22
CA GLN A 57 13.58 4.21 -13.95
C GLN A 57 13.83 4.31 -12.44
N GLU A 58 15.00 3.82 -12.01
CA GLU A 58 15.48 4.03 -10.64
C GLU A 58 15.48 5.54 -10.37
N ASN A 59 14.87 5.96 -9.25
CA ASN A 59 14.65 7.36 -8.84
C ASN A 59 13.29 8.00 -9.24
N THR A 60 12.36 7.24 -9.83
CA THR A 60 10.97 7.69 -10.00
C THR A 60 10.16 7.43 -8.72
N ALA A 61 9.38 8.41 -8.27
CA ALA A 61 8.55 8.25 -7.08
C ALA A 61 7.36 7.31 -7.35
N ILE A 62 7.29 6.20 -6.61
CA ILE A 62 6.15 5.27 -6.65
C ILE A 62 4.93 5.94 -6.02
N ASN A 63 3.82 5.92 -6.76
CA ASN A 63 2.51 6.37 -6.27
C ASN A 63 1.60 5.16 -5.95
N VAL A 64 0.40 5.45 -5.45
CA VAL A 64 -0.56 4.40 -5.07
C VAL A 64 -1.04 3.58 -6.28
N ALA A 65 -1.18 4.19 -7.46
CA ALA A 65 -1.61 3.49 -8.68
C ALA A 65 -0.57 2.44 -9.12
N ASP A 66 0.73 2.74 -8.98
CA ASP A 66 1.81 1.80 -9.29
C ASP A 66 1.75 0.56 -8.37
N VAL A 67 1.51 0.78 -7.08
CA VAL A 67 1.31 -0.33 -6.11
C VAL A 67 0.08 -1.16 -6.46
N LEU A 68 -1.02 -0.50 -6.85
CA LEU A 68 -2.24 -1.19 -7.23
C LEU A 68 -2.03 -2.04 -8.48
N LEU A 69 -1.39 -1.48 -9.52
CA LEU A 69 -1.07 -2.17 -10.77
C LEU A 69 -0.23 -3.43 -10.51
N TRP A 70 0.82 -3.30 -9.69
CA TRP A 70 1.64 -4.44 -9.29
C TRP A 70 0.83 -5.50 -8.49
N SER A 71 -0.03 -5.08 -7.57
CA SER A 71 -0.78 -6.01 -6.70
C SER A 71 -1.88 -6.81 -7.41
N ILE A 72 -2.34 -6.36 -8.58
CA ILE A 72 -3.37 -7.03 -9.38
C ILE A 72 -2.79 -7.92 -10.48
N SER A 73 -1.46 -7.90 -10.65
CA SER A 73 -0.77 -8.61 -11.72
C SER A 73 -0.33 -10.02 -11.35
#